data_AF-R6URT7-F1
#
_entry.id   AF-R6URT7-F1
#
_cell.length_a   1.000
_cell.length_b   1.000
_cell.length_c   1.000
_cell.angle_alpha   90.00
_cell.angle_beta   90.00
_cell.angle_gamma   90.00
#
_symmetry.space_group_name_H-M   'P 1'
#
loop_
_entity.id
_entity.type
_entity.pdbx_description
1 polymer ?
#
loop_
_entity_poly.entity_id
_entity_poly.type
_entity_poly.pdbx_seq_one_letter_code
_entity_poly.pdbx_strand_id
1 'polypeptide(L)'
;MDNTWFIYYLLLMLIILYLPWKRRKRYAAKRIMKKGKINNSQRSAGKIMRELAERFIGKDVYINLLDGRADGVIKEVTDNGIVLENKNGVQVVNLDYVVKLREYPYNKKGKRSTIIDM
;
A
#
# COMPACT_ATOMS: atom_id res chain seq x y z
N MET A 1 16.90 -25.70 -60.36
CA MET A 1 17.34 -26.21 -59.05
C MET A 1 16.80 -25.29 -57.94
N ASP A 2 15.53 -24.85 -58.04
CA ASP A 2 15.17 -23.52 -57.47
C ASP A 2 13.98 -23.54 -56.49
N ASN A 3 13.28 -24.66 -56.35
CA ASN A 3 12.11 -24.77 -55.46
C ASN A 3 12.44 -25.27 -54.04
N THR A 4 13.61 -25.86 -53.82
CA THR A 4 14.00 -26.40 -52.49
C THR A 4 14.37 -25.29 -51.52
N TRP A 5 15.03 -24.23 -51.99
CA TRP A 5 15.38 -23.04 -51.19
C TRP A 5 14.13 -22.28 -50.69
N PHE A 6 13.08 -22.22 -51.50
CA PHE A 6 11.82 -21.59 -51.12
C PHE A 6 11.14 -22.31 -49.95
N ILE A 7 11.20 -23.64 -49.93
CA ILE A 7 10.67 -24.48 -48.85
C ILE A 7 11.42 -24.22 -47.53
N TYR A 8 12.76 -24.09 -47.57
CA TYR A 8 13.55 -23.75 -46.39
C TYR A 8 13.26 -22.33 -45.88
N TYR A 9 13.09 -21.35 -46.77
CA TYR A 9 12.70 -19.99 -46.39
C TYR A 9 11.30 -19.94 -45.75
N LEU A 10 10.36 -20.72 -46.28
CA LEU A 10 8.99 -20.80 -45.75
C LEU A 10 8.96 -21.47 -44.36
N LEU A 11 9.77 -22.51 -44.15
CA LEU A 11 9.99 -23.11 -42.83
C LEU A 11 10.66 -22.14 -41.85
N LEU A 12 11.67 -21.40 -42.29
CA LEU A 12 12.34 -20.38 -41.47
C LEU A 12 11.37 -19.27 -41.04
N MET A 13 10.52 -18.81 -41.96
CA MET A 13 9.51 -17.79 -41.72
C MET A 13 8.47 -18.24 -40.69
N LEU A 14 8.01 -19.49 -40.79
CA LEU A 14 7.10 -20.10 -39.80
C LEU A 14 7.72 -20.20 -38.40
N ILE A 15 9.01 -20.56 -38.30
CA ILE A 15 9.73 -20.65 -37.02
C ILE A 15 9.88 -19.27 -36.37
N ILE A 16 10.24 -18.25 -37.15
CA ILE A 16 10.37 -16.86 -36.70
C ILE A 16 9.03 -16.31 -36.23
N LEU A 17 7.93 -16.65 -36.90
CA LEU A 17 6.58 -16.22 -36.50
C LEU A 17 6.06 -16.94 -35.24
N TYR A 18 6.41 -18.22 -35.07
CA TYR A 18 5.93 -19.05 -33.96
C TYR A 18 6.58 -18.71 -32.61
N LEU A 19 7.89 -18.45 -32.59
CA LEU A 19 8.67 -18.13 -31.39
C LEU A 19 8.13 -16.94 -30.55
N PRO A 20 7.80 -15.77 -31.11
CA PRO A 20 7.29 -14.63 -30.35
C PRO A 20 5.87 -14.84 -29.82
N TRP A 21 5.07 -15.71 -30.46
CA TRP A 21 3.70 -15.98 -30.01
C TRP A 21 3.67 -16.67 -28.64
N LYS A 22 4.54 -17.68 -28.43
CA LYS A 22 4.62 -18.42 -27.16
C LYS A 22 5.16 -17.56 -26.01
N ARG A 23 6.02 -16.58 -26.33
CA ARG A 23 6.64 -15.70 -25.33
C ARG A 23 5.66 -14.66 -24.76
N ARG A 24 4.74 -14.10 -25.56
CA ARG A 24 3.80 -13.03 -25.14
C ARG A 24 2.89 -13.41 -23.95
N LYS A 25 2.38 -14.66 -23.90
CA LYS A 25 1.46 -15.11 -22.83
C LYS A 25 2.12 -15.11 -21.43
N ARG A 26 3.42 -15.42 -21.36
CA ARG A 26 4.16 -15.49 -20.09
C ARG A 26 4.42 -14.10 -19.49
N TYR A 27 4.60 -13.07 -20.32
CA TYR A 27 4.81 -11.70 -19.83
C TYR A 27 3.54 -11.09 -19.25
N ALA A 28 2.37 -11.33 -19.86
CA ALA A 28 1.09 -10.88 -19.32
C ALA A 28 0.81 -11.52 -17.94
N ALA A 29 0.97 -12.85 -17.84
CA ALA A 29 0.81 -13.56 -16.56
C ALA A 29 1.79 -13.04 -15.49
N LYS A 30 3.07 -12.84 -15.83
CA LYS A 30 4.07 -12.28 -14.90
C LYS A 30 3.69 -10.87 -14.41
N ARG A 31 3.13 -10.01 -15.25
CA ARG A 31 2.68 -8.66 -14.83
C ARG A 31 1.48 -8.74 -13.88
N ILE A 32 0.52 -9.63 -14.15
CA ILE A 32 -0.66 -9.84 -13.30
C ILE A 32 -0.24 -10.43 -11.95
N MET A 33 0.64 -11.42 -11.93
CA MET A 33 1.15 -12.03 -10.69
C MET A 33 1.95 -11.04 -9.83
N LYS A 34 2.77 -10.18 -10.46
CA LYS A 34 3.48 -9.11 -9.73
C LYS A 34 2.52 -8.10 -9.11
N LYS A 35 1.50 -7.67 -9.85
CA LYS A 35 0.45 -6.79 -9.33
C LYS A 35 -0.32 -7.45 -8.17
N GLY A 36 -0.70 -8.72 -8.31
CA GLY A 36 -1.37 -9.47 -7.26
C GLY A 36 -0.55 -9.60 -5.97
N LYS A 37 0.76 -9.85 -6.09
CA LYS A 37 1.67 -9.95 -4.93
C LYS A 37 1.80 -8.64 -4.17
N ILE A 38 1.92 -7.51 -4.89
CA ILE A 38 2.01 -6.17 -4.27
C ILE A 38 0.71 -5.85 -3.52
N ASN A 39 -0.45 -6.04 -4.16
CA ASN A 39 -1.74 -5.75 -3.55
C ASN A 39 -1.99 -6.61 -2.29
N ASN A 40 -1.57 -7.88 -2.31
CA ASN A 40 -1.71 -8.76 -1.16
C ASN A 40 -0.79 -8.34 -0.01
N SER A 41 0.44 -7.92 -0.32
CA SER A 41 1.39 -7.41 0.67
C SER A 41 0.90 -6.11 1.31
N GLN A 42 0.29 -5.21 0.54
CA GLN A 42 -0.29 -3.97 1.07
C GLN A 42 -1.49 -4.28 1.97
N ARG A 43 -2.36 -5.22 1.59
CA ARG A 43 -3.46 -5.67 2.46
C ARG A 43 -2.98 -6.25 3.79
N SER A 44 -1.94 -7.09 3.76
CA SER A 44 -1.38 -7.64 5.00
C SER A 44 -0.76 -6.55 5.89
N ALA A 45 -0.07 -5.56 5.29
CA ALA A 45 0.50 -4.45 6.04
C ALA A 45 -0.59 -3.56 6.66
N GLY A 46 -1.65 -3.25 5.91
CA GLY A 46 -2.81 -2.52 6.42
C GLY A 46 -3.49 -3.25 7.58
N LYS A 47 -3.64 -4.59 7.48
CA LYS A 47 -4.20 -5.41 8.56
C LYS A 47 -3.34 -5.37 9.83
N ILE A 48 -2.02 -5.49 9.70
CA ILE A 48 -1.08 -5.39 10.84
C ILE A 48 -1.16 -4.00 11.48
N MET A 49 -1.16 -2.95 10.66
CA MET A 49 -1.23 -1.57 11.16
C MET A 49 -2.56 -1.28 11.86
N ARG A 50 -3.65 -1.87 11.39
CA ARG A 50 -4.96 -1.83 12.05
C ARG A 50 -4.93 -2.50 13.42
N GLU A 51 -4.44 -3.73 13.50
CA GLU A 51 -4.31 -4.46 14.77
C GLU A 51 -3.43 -3.71 15.79
N LEU A 52 -2.42 -2.98 15.32
CA LEU A 52 -1.61 -2.09 16.16
C LEU A 52 -2.40 -0.84 16.58
N ALA A 53 -3.13 -0.20 15.66
CA ALA A 53 -3.93 0.98 15.94
C ALA A 53 -5.05 0.71 16.96
N GLU A 54 -5.67 -0.48 16.92
CA GLU A 54 -6.68 -0.91 17.90
C GLU A 54 -6.13 -0.89 19.35
N ARG A 55 -4.84 -1.13 19.56
CA ARG A 55 -4.20 -1.04 20.90
C ARG A 55 -4.07 0.38 21.41
N PHE A 56 -4.25 1.38 20.56
CA PHE A 56 -4.22 2.79 20.91
C PHE A 56 -5.62 3.39 21.12
N ILE A 57 -6.69 2.58 21.07
CA ILE A 57 -8.05 3.02 21.41
C ILE A 57 -8.08 3.61 22.83
N GLY A 58 -8.73 4.77 22.98
CA GLY A 58 -8.84 5.49 24.25
C GLY A 58 -7.60 6.29 24.65
N LYS A 59 -6.51 6.24 23.86
CA LYS A 59 -5.31 7.03 24.09
C LYS A 59 -5.26 8.27 23.21
N ASP A 60 -4.62 9.32 23.71
CA ASP A 60 -4.32 10.52 22.93
C ASP A 60 -3.15 10.22 21.98
N VAL A 61 -3.40 10.29 20.68
CA VAL A 61 -2.43 9.95 19.65
C VAL A 61 -2.13 11.14 18.77
N TYR A 62 -0.96 11.05 18.15
CA TYR A 62 -0.53 11.94 17.09
C TYR A 62 -0.27 11.12 15.84
N ILE A 63 -0.95 11.50 14.76
CA ILE A 63 -0.91 10.84 13.46
C ILE A 63 -0.28 11.79 12.45
N ASN A 64 0.82 11.36 11.85
CA ASN A 64 1.36 12.01 10.65
C ASN A 64 0.74 11.35 9.43
N LEU A 65 -0.06 12.12 8.70
CA LEU A 65 -0.61 11.75 7.40
C LEU A 65 0.37 12.17 6.29
N LEU A 66 0.14 11.65 5.09
CA LEU A 66 0.92 12.00 3.91
C LEU A 66 0.85 13.49 3.54
N ASP A 67 -0.28 14.14 3.81
CA ASP A 67 -0.56 15.55 3.47
C ASP A 67 -1.03 16.37 4.69
N GLY A 68 -0.63 15.96 5.90
CA GLY A 68 -1.07 16.67 7.10
C GLY A 68 -0.83 15.93 8.40
N ARG A 69 -1.47 16.43 9.45
CA ARG A 69 -1.34 15.93 10.82
C ARG A 69 -2.72 15.88 11.45
N ALA A 70 -2.97 14.83 12.23
CA ALA A 70 -4.17 14.70 13.03
C ALA A 70 -3.79 14.31 14.46
N ASP A 71 -4.40 14.98 15.43
CA ASP A 71 -4.23 14.71 16.85
C ASP A 71 -5.60 14.55 17.53
N GLY A 72 -5.66 13.68 18.53
CA GLY A 72 -6.88 13.43 19.27
C GLY A 72 -6.89 12.07 19.94
N VAL A 73 -7.99 11.79 20.62
CA VAL A 73 -8.22 10.49 21.25
C VAL A 73 -8.86 9.54 20.25
N ILE A 74 -8.29 8.35 20.05
CA ILE A 74 -8.91 7.34 19.19
C ILE A 74 -10.17 6.81 19.88
N LYS A 75 -11.33 7.02 19.25
CA LYS A 75 -12.59 6.39 19.70
C LYS A 75 -12.76 5.00 19.11
N GLU A 76 -12.48 4.87 17.82
CA GLU A 76 -12.73 3.64 17.08
C GLU A 76 -11.73 3.51 15.94
N VAL A 77 -11.35 2.27 15.64
CA VAL A 77 -10.52 1.90 14.49
C VAL A 77 -11.35 0.95 13.63
N THR A 78 -11.63 1.35 12.40
CA THR A 78 -12.33 0.56 11.38
C THR A 78 -11.32 -0.03 10.39
N ASP A 79 -11.78 -0.90 9.49
CA ASP A 79 -10.94 -1.59 8.49
C ASP A 79 -10.03 -0.66 7.67
N ASN A 80 -10.48 0.55 7.34
CA ASN A 80 -9.77 1.49 6.49
C ASN A 80 -9.61 2.90 7.08
N GLY A 81 -10.05 3.11 8.33
CA GLY A 81 -10.09 4.45 8.93
C GLY A 81 -10.02 4.45 10.45
N ILE A 82 -9.55 5.56 11.00
CA ILE A 82 -9.44 5.83 12.43
C ILE A 82 -10.33 7.02 12.75
N VAL A 83 -11.21 6.86 13.73
CA VAL A 83 -12.04 7.93 14.26
C VAL A 83 -11.36 8.54 15.46
N LEU A 84 -11.00 9.80 15.33
CA LEU A 84 -10.36 10.62 16.36
C LEU A 84 -11.36 11.62 16.91
N GLU A 85 -11.32 11.88 18.21
CA GLU A 85 -12.02 12.99 18.82
C GLU A 85 -11.01 14.02 19.35
N ASN A 86 -11.18 15.26 18.92
CA ASN A 86 -10.45 16.41 19.42
C ASN A 86 -11.45 17.44 19.98
N LYS A 87 -10.95 18.49 20.63
CA LYS A 87 -11.76 19.58 21.19
C LYS A 87 -12.60 20.30 20.13
N ASN A 88 -12.22 20.21 18.86
CA ASN A 88 -12.90 20.83 17.72
C ASN A 88 -13.94 19.90 17.06
N GLY A 89 -14.10 18.66 17.54
CA GLY A 89 -15.05 17.68 17.02
C GLY A 89 -14.42 16.34 16.65
N VAL A 90 -15.20 15.52 15.94
CA VAL A 90 -14.82 14.19 15.48
C VAL A 90 -14.16 14.28 14.11
N GLN A 91 -13.00 13.66 13.94
CA GLN A 91 -12.25 13.57 12.68
C GLN A 91 -12.11 12.10 12.27
N VAL A 92 -12.18 11.84 10.98
CA VAL A 92 -11.95 10.50 10.41
C VAL A 92 -10.74 10.56 9.52
N VAL A 93 -9.75 9.72 9.80
CA VAL A 93 -8.48 9.63 9.06
C VAL A 93 -8.40 8.27 8.39
N ASN A 94 -8.03 8.22 7.11
CA ASN A 94 -7.84 6.95 6.41
C ASN A 94 -6.48 6.32 6.78
N LEU A 95 -6.50 5.05 7.19
CA LEU A 95 -5.32 4.28 7.59
C LEU A 95 -4.26 4.17 6.48
N ASP A 96 -4.69 4.11 5.22
CA ASP A 96 -3.78 3.96 4.08
C ASP A 96 -2.85 5.17 3.88
N TYR A 97 -3.27 6.34 4.38
CA TYR A 97 -2.48 7.58 4.30
C TYR A 97 -1.72 7.91 5.59
N VAL A 98 -1.79 7.04 6.60
CA VAL A 98 -1.04 7.22 7.84
C VAL A 98 0.40 6.76 7.63
N VAL A 99 1.34 7.69 7.81
CA VAL A 99 2.77 7.41 7.70
C VAL A 99 3.33 6.96 9.05
N LYS A 100 2.90 7.59 10.16
CA LYS A 100 3.32 7.23 11.53
C LYS A 100 2.17 7.45 12.51
N LEU A 101 1.98 6.46 13.38
CA LEU A 101 1.07 6.52 14.53
C LEU A 101 1.90 6.44 15.82
N ARG A 102 1.70 7.39 16.73
CA ARG A 102 2.35 7.39 18.05
C ARG A 102 1.45 7.97 19.12
N GLU A 103 1.65 7.57 20.36
CA GLU A 103 1.05 8.27 21.50
C GLU A 103 1.59 9.70 21.58
N TYR A 104 0.71 10.63 21.92
CA TYR A 104 1.07 12.02 22.05
C TYR A 104 2.03 12.17 23.25
N PRO A 105 3.26 12.69 23.06
CA PRO A 105 4.21 12.80 24.15
C PRO A 105 3.71 13.82 25.19
N TYR A 106 3.69 13.41 26.46
CA TYR A 106 3.38 14.28 27.59
C TYR A 106 4.66 14.74 28.28
N ASN A 107 4.75 16.04 28.58
CA ASN A 107 5.84 16.58 29.39
C ASN A 107 5.69 16.12 30.85
N LYS A 108 6.76 16.18 31.66
CA LYS A 108 6.78 15.86 33.10
C LYS A 108 5.72 16.60 33.94
N LYS A 109 5.08 17.64 33.37
CA LYS A 109 3.99 18.44 33.94
C LYS A 109 2.59 18.07 33.40
N GLY A 110 2.43 16.96 32.68
CA GLY A 110 1.15 16.49 32.13
C GLY A 110 0.60 17.28 30.94
N LYS A 111 1.31 18.31 30.45
CA LYS A 111 0.92 19.05 29.24
C LYS A 111 1.49 18.37 27.99
N ARG A 112 0.69 18.36 26.90
CA ARG A 112 1.10 17.94 25.56
C ARG A 112 2.42 18.62 25.19
N SER A 113 3.47 17.84 24.94
CA SER A 113 4.76 18.41 24.54
C SER A 113 4.73 18.84 23.08
N THR A 114 5.45 19.91 22.76
CA THR A 114 5.62 20.37 21.38
C THR A 114 6.33 19.30 20.58
N ILE A 115 5.68 18.80 19.54
CA ILE A 115 6.28 17.85 18.61
C ILE A 115 7.11 18.66 17.63
N ILE A 116 8.43 18.55 17.74
CA ILE A 116 9.38 19.09 16.76
C ILE A 116 9.60 17.96 15.77
N ASP A 117 8.86 17.96 14.65
CA ASP A 117 9.22 17.14 13.49
C ASP A 117 10.46 17.82 12.89
N MET A 118 11.62 17.19 13.05
CA MET A 118 12.91 17.64 12.52
C MET A 118 13.13 17.06 11.13
#